data_AF-A0A0R2PTG1-F1
#
_entry.id   AF-A0A0R2PTG1-F1
#
_cell.length_a   1.000
_cell.length_b   1.000
_cell.length_c   1.000
_cell.angle_alpha   90.00
_cell.angle_beta   90.00
_cell.angle_gamma   90.00
#
_symmetry.space_group_name_H-M   'P 1'
#
loop_
_entity.id
_entity.type
_entity.pdbx_description
1 polymer ?
#
loop_
_entity_poly.entity_id
_entity_poly.type
_entity_poly.pdbx_seq_one_letter_code
_entity_poly.pdbx_strand_id
1 'polypeptide(L)'
;MFTRMDQSTQAEWQHISEQHMPYIFDMPKRIMSMLEQLQELSLGFGTDQLHHALQTATMARRAGADDEMVLLSLVHDIGKVINVPNHGQIAAEIIKPYISEDAYHIIRTHQDFQGEHYYQYMGKPQDLRNQYKDESWYGKAVEFTDEWDQAAFDPSYETDSLESFEPLINKFFATPHTI
;
A
#
# COMPACT_ATOMS: atom_id res chain seq x y z
N MET A 1 -7.08 22.89 -27.96
CA MET A 1 -7.50 21.99 -26.89
C MET A 1 -8.97 21.74 -27.06
N PHE A 2 -9.36 20.47 -27.22
CA PHE A 2 -10.74 20.08 -27.44
C PHE A 2 -11.58 20.31 -26.19
N THR A 3 -12.90 20.50 -26.37
CA THR A 3 -13.88 20.58 -25.27
C THR A 3 -14.73 19.32 -25.18
N ARG A 4 -14.65 18.43 -26.18
CA ARG A 4 -15.20 17.07 -26.16
C ARG A 4 -14.19 16.09 -26.77
N MET A 5 -14.01 14.95 -26.13
CA MET A 5 -12.99 13.97 -26.52
C MET A 5 -13.24 13.37 -27.91
N ASP A 6 -14.49 13.24 -28.35
CA ASP A 6 -14.88 12.75 -29.68
C ASP A 6 -14.58 13.74 -30.83
N GLN A 7 -14.19 14.97 -30.50
CA GLN A 7 -13.79 16.01 -31.45
C GLN A 7 -12.27 16.30 -31.40
N SER A 8 -11.52 15.45 -30.70
CA SER A 8 -10.09 15.61 -30.51
C SER A 8 -9.29 15.34 -31.77
N THR A 9 -8.10 15.92 -31.82
CA THR A 9 -7.11 15.67 -32.88
C THR A 9 -5.90 14.91 -32.34
N GLN A 10 -5.16 14.22 -33.21
CA GLN A 10 -3.91 13.54 -32.84
C GLN A 10 -2.88 14.50 -32.21
N ALA A 11 -2.77 15.72 -32.72
CA ALA A 11 -1.86 16.74 -32.19
C ALA A 11 -2.22 17.14 -30.75
N GLU A 12 -3.52 17.23 -30.43
CA GLU A 12 -3.96 17.51 -29.06
C GLU A 12 -3.66 16.33 -28.12
N TRP A 13 -3.82 15.09 -28.57
CA TRP A 13 -3.43 13.92 -27.79
C TRP A 13 -1.93 13.79 -27.57
N GLN A 14 -1.11 14.16 -28.55
CA GLN A 14 0.34 14.21 -28.37
C GLN A 14 0.71 15.23 -27.28
N HIS A 15 0.14 16.43 -27.35
CA HIS A 15 0.34 17.44 -26.31
C HIS A 15 -0.11 16.95 -24.93
N ILE A 16 -1.28 16.30 -24.83
CA ILE A 16 -1.78 15.71 -23.59
C ILE A 16 -0.80 14.68 -23.03
N SER A 17 -0.32 13.76 -23.87
CA SER A 17 0.63 12.73 -23.47
C SER A 17 1.91 13.35 -22.93
N GLU A 18 2.47 14.37 -23.60
CA GLU A 18 3.64 15.11 -23.13
C GLU A 18 3.40 15.78 -21.76
N GLN A 19 2.18 16.29 -21.50
CA GLN A 19 1.83 16.84 -20.18
C GLN A 19 1.60 15.78 -19.11
N HIS A 20 1.21 14.55 -19.47
CA HIS A 20 0.99 13.45 -18.51
C HIS A 20 2.31 12.84 -18.03
N MET A 21 3.33 12.76 -18.89
CA MET A 21 4.59 12.08 -18.59
C MET A 21 5.26 12.53 -17.28
N PRO A 22 5.41 13.84 -16.98
CA PRO A 22 5.96 14.28 -15.71
C PRO A 22 5.19 13.77 -14.49
N TYR A 23 3.85 13.67 -14.59
CA TYR A 23 3.00 13.19 -13.50
C TYR A 23 3.08 11.68 -13.31
N ILE A 24 3.25 10.92 -14.39
CA ILE A 24 3.46 9.47 -14.35
C ILE A 24 4.77 9.15 -13.63
N PHE A 25 5.85 9.87 -13.92
CA PHE A 25 7.17 9.62 -13.30
C PHE A 25 7.35 10.24 -11.90
N ASP A 26 6.44 11.11 -11.46
CA ASP A 26 6.45 11.72 -10.12
C ASP A 26 5.82 10.80 -9.05
N MET A 27 5.46 9.57 -9.40
CA MET A 27 4.83 8.60 -8.50
C MET A 27 5.64 8.28 -7.24
N PRO A 28 6.97 8.07 -7.27
CA PRO A 28 7.76 7.86 -6.05
C PRO A 28 7.58 9.01 -5.04
N LYS A 29 7.57 10.26 -5.52
CA LYS A 29 7.37 11.45 -4.68
C LYS A 29 5.96 11.48 -4.08
N ARG A 30 4.94 11.07 -4.85
CA ARG A 30 3.56 10.99 -4.37
C ARG A 30 3.41 9.94 -3.27
N ILE A 31 4.03 8.78 -3.43
CA ILE A 31 4.03 7.72 -2.41
C ILE A 31 4.72 8.22 -1.13
N MET A 32 5.90 8.84 -1.24
CA MET A 32 6.58 9.45 -0.08
C MET A 32 5.68 10.46 0.63
N SER A 33 5.06 11.37 -0.11
CA SER A 33 4.17 12.39 0.47
C SER A 33 2.91 11.79 1.12
N MET A 34 2.38 10.68 0.60
CA MET A 34 1.27 9.98 1.24
C MET A 34 1.70 9.29 2.54
N LEU A 35 2.89 8.67 2.56
CA LEU A 35 3.45 8.09 3.79
C LEU A 35 3.66 9.19 4.85
N GLU A 36 4.22 10.34 4.49
CA GLU A 36 4.37 11.49 5.41
C GLU A 36 3.02 11.93 6.01
N GLN A 37 1.96 12.00 5.19
CA GLN A 37 0.62 12.37 5.66
C GLN A 37 0.04 11.38 6.69
N LEU A 38 0.48 10.11 6.69
CA LEU A 38 0.05 9.14 7.70
C LEU A 38 0.51 9.52 9.12
N GLN A 39 1.54 10.36 9.26
CA GLN A 39 2.00 10.84 10.56
C GLN A 39 0.94 11.69 11.29
N GLU A 40 0.02 12.31 10.56
CA GLU A 40 -1.06 13.11 11.13
C GLU A 40 -2.25 12.27 11.61
N LEU A 41 -2.23 10.95 11.35
CA LEU A 41 -3.34 10.04 11.59
C LEU A 41 -2.99 9.07 12.72
N SER A 42 -3.51 9.28 13.93
CA SER A 42 -3.43 8.25 14.99
C SER A 42 -4.62 7.29 14.97
N LEU A 43 -5.79 7.75 14.51
CA LEU A 43 -7.03 6.96 14.44
C LEU A 43 -7.42 6.23 15.74
N GLY A 44 -6.92 6.71 16.88
CA GLY A 44 -7.14 6.10 18.20
C GLY A 44 -6.16 4.99 18.58
N PHE A 45 -5.17 4.68 17.75
CA PHE A 45 -4.06 3.79 18.09
C PHE A 45 -3.04 4.49 19.01
N GLY A 46 -2.17 3.68 19.63
CA GLY A 46 -1.06 4.18 20.45
C GLY A 46 0.07 4.83 19.65
N THR A 47 0.03 4.73 18.32
CA THR A 47 0.98 5.27 17.35
C THR A 47 0.24 5.99 16.23
N ASP A 48 0.94 6.86 15.48
CA ASP A 48 0.43 7.31 14.19
C ASP A 48 0.56 6.21 13.12
N GLN A 49 -0.12 6.40 11.99
CA GLN A 49 -0.13 5.42 10.91
C GLN A 49 1.21 5.38 10.14
N LEU A 50 2.04 6.43 10.19
CA LEU A 50 3.37 6.37 9.58
C LEU A 50 4.28 5.46 10.40
N HIS A 51 4.29 5.59 11.74
CA HIS A 51 5.02 4.69 12.62
C HIS A 51 4.60 3.24 12.42
N HIS A 52 3.29 2.98 12.34
CA HIS A 52 2.76 1.65 12.03
C HIS A 52 3.32 1.09 10.72
N ALA A 53 3.21 1.86 9.62
CA ALA A 53 3.77 1.48 8.33
C ALA A 53 5.28 1.20 8.37
N LEU A 54 6.06 2.07 9.03
CA LEU A 54 7.51 1.89 9.19
C LEU A 54 7.85 0.67 10.04
N GLN A 55 7.11 0.42 11.11
CA GLN A 55 7.30 -0.76 11.96
C GLN A 55 7.02 -2.04 11.18
N THR A 56 5.90 -2.14 10.46
CA THR A 56 5.56 -3.29 9.61
C THR A 56 6.65 -3.55 8.57
N ALA A 57 7.11 -2.51 7.87
CA ALA A 57 8.17 -2.63 6.87
C ALA A 57 9.53 -3.01 7.47
N THR A 58 9.86 -2.47 8.64
CA THR A 58 11.10 -2.78 9.37
C THR A 58 11.10 -4.24 9.83
N MET A 59 9.97 -4.75 10.33
CA MET A 59 9.83 -6.16 10.72
C MET A 59 10.02 -7.08 9.52
N ALA A 60 9.35 -6.79 8.39
CA ALA A 60 9.51 -7.56 7.14
C ALA A 60 10.97 -7.56 6.64
N ARG A 61 11.62 -6.39 6.62
CA ARG A 61 13.03 -6.24 6.22
C ARG A 61 13.96 -7.04 7.13
N ARG A 62 13.76 -6.99 8.46
CA ARG A 62 14.56 -7.73 9.44
C ARG A 62 14.35 -9.25 9.36
N ALA A 63 13.16 -9.68 8.94
CA ALA A 63 12.85 -11.09 8.67
C ALA A 63 13.49 -11.61 7.37
N GLY A 64 14.09 -10.73 6.56
CA GLY A 64 14.68 -11.11 5.28
C GLY A 64 13.66 -11.35 4.18
N ALA A 65 12.47 -10.74 4.29
CA ALA A 65 11.46 -10.78 3.25
C ALA A 65 11.99 -10.19 1.93
N ASP A 66 11.39 -10.62 0.81
CA ASP A 66 11.73 -10.05 -0.50
C ASP A 66 11.35 -8.56 -0.59
N ASP A 67 12.00 -7.83 -1.51
CA ASP A 67 11.82 -6.39 -1.68
C ASP A 67 10.35 -5.99 -1.92
N GLU A 68 9.58 -6.82 -2.63
CA GLU A 68 8.17 -6.54 -2.91
C GLU A 68 7.36 -6.64 -1.62
N MET A 69 7.56 -7.67 -0.80
CA MET A 69 6.90 -7.78 0.51
C MET A 69 7.31 -6.67 1.47
N VAL A 70 8.57 -6.24 1.49
CA VAL A 70 8.99 -5.08 2.29
C VAL A 70 8.27 -3.81 1.83
N LEU A 71 8.10 -3.63 0.51
CA LEU A 71 7.34 -2.51 -0.03
C LEU A 71 5.86 -2.60 0.37
N LEU A 72 5.21 -3.76 0.20
CA LEU A 72 3.82 -3.96 0.58
C LEU A 72 3.61 -3.62 2.04
N SER A 73 4.50 -4.08 2.93
CA SER A 73 4.46 -3.76 4.35
C SER A 73 4.52 -2.27 4.63
N LEU A 74 5.32 -1.53 3.88
CA LEU A 74 5.41 -0.07 4.02
C LEU A 74 4.14 0.64 3.54
N VAL A 75 3.50 0.13 2.48
CA VAL A 75 2.46 0.88 1.76
C VAL A 75 1.04 0.34 1.92
N HIS A 76 0.83 -0.75 2.66
CA HIS A 76 -0.47 -1.43 2.77
C HIS A 76 -1.62 -0.50 3.22
N ASP A 77 -1.28 0.50 4.04
CA ASP A 77 -2.21 1.41 4.69
C ASP A 77 -2.29 2.82 4.08
N ILE A 78 -1.54 3.11 3.02
CA ILE A 78 -1.48 4.47 2.44
C ILE A 78 -2.84 5.00 1.98
N GLY A 79 -3.79 4.10 1.71
CA GLY A 79 -5.17 4.46 1.38
C GLY A 79 -5.89 5.23 2.48
N LYS A 80 -5.44 5.15 3.74
CA LYS A 80 -6.02 5.87 4.89
C LYS A 80 -5.91 7.38 4.75
N VAL A 81 -4.95 7.89 3.97
CA VAL A 81 -4.87 9.31 3.59
C VAL A 81 -6.14 9.78 2.89
N ILE A 82 -6.78 8.89 2.12
CA ILE A 82 -7.97 9.21 1.33
C ILE A 82 -9.25 8.77 2.05
N ASN A 83 -9.30 7.52 2.53
CA ASN A 83 -10.47 7.00 3.19
C ASN A 83 -10.14 5.78 4.07
N VAL A 84 -10.57 5.83 5.34
CA VAL A 84 -10.30 4.75 6.30
C VAL A 84 -11.07 3.46 6.02
N PRO A 85 -12.39 3.45 5.71
CA PRO A 85 -13.15 2.20 5.61
C PRO A 85 -12.77 1.26 4.46
N ASN A 86 -12.18 1.76 3.37
CA ASN A 86 -11.76 0.95 2.21
C ASN A 86 -10.30 1.21 1.81
N HIS A 87 -9.46 1.58 2.78
CA HIS A 87 -8.06 1.95 2.56
C HIS A 87 -7.27 0.85 1.85
N GLY A 88 -7.45 -0.43 2.20
CA GLY A 88 -6.75 -1.54 1.57
C GLY A 88 -7.03 -1.65 0.07
N GLN A 89 -8.28 -1.46 -0.36
CA GLN A 89 -8.62 -1.44 -1.78
C GLN A 89 -8.04 -0.21 -2.50
N ILE A 90 -8.06 0.96 -1.85
CA ILE A 90 -7.45 2.18 -2.41
C ILE A 90 -5.94 1.99 -2.58
N ALA A 91 -5.25 1.51 -1.55
CA ALA A 91 -3.82 1.24 -1.58
C ALA A 91 -3.47 0.26 -2.70
N ALA A 92 -4.22 -0.85 -2.81
CA ALA A 92 -4.01 -1.86 -3.85
C ALA A 92 -4.12 -1.27 -5.27
N GLU A 93 -5.13 -0.44 -5.55
CA GLU A 93 -5.29 0.17 -6.88
C GLU A 93 -4.23 1.25 -7.19
N ILE A 94 -3.72 1.96 -6.17
CA ILE A 94 -2.60 2.92 -6.36
C ILE A 94 -1.35 2.19 -6.84
N ILE A 95 -1.02 1.05 -6.22
CA ILE A 95 0.25 0.35 -6.44
C ILE A 95 0.18 -0.71 -7.55
N LYS A 96 -1.03 -1.13 -7.95
CA LYS A 96 -1.28 -2.18 -8.95
C LYS A 96 -0.42 -2.11 -10.22
N PRO A 97 -0.14 -0.93 -10.82
CA PRO A 97 0.69 -0.88 -12.02
C PRO A 97 2.16 -1.27 -11.80
N TYR A 98 2.63 -1.40 -10.55
CA TYR A 98 4.05 -1.49 -10.17
C TYR A 98 4.43 -2.80 -9.49
N ILE A 99 3.45 -3.67 -9.21
CA ILE A 99 3.64 -4.88 -8.40
C ILE A 99 3.09 -6.12 -9.10
N SER A 100 3.37 -7.29 -8.55
CA SER A 100 2.79 -8.55 -8.97
C SER A 100 1.28 -8.64 -8.68
N GLU A 101 0.59 -9.55 -9.36
CA GLU A 101 -0.84 -9.84 -9.11
C GLU A 101 -1.07 -10.39 -7.69
N ASP A 102 -0.20 -11.28 -7.22
CA ASP A 102 -0.24 -11.79 -5.85
C ASP A 102 -0.16 -10.65 -4.82
N ALA A 103 0.79 -9.72 -5.02
CA ALA A 103 0.96 -8.55 -4.17
C ALA A 103 -0.28 -7.63 -4.15
N TYR A 104 -0.94 -7.47 -5.29
CA TYR A 104 -2.19 -6.72 -5.39
C TYR A 104 -3.27 -7.35 -4.51
N HIS A 105 -3.43 -8.67 -4.56
CA HIS A 105 -4.42 -9.37 -3.76
C HIS A 105 -4.13 -9.29 -2.27
N ILE A 106 -2.87 -9.49 -1.86
CA ILE A 106 -2.45 -9.38 -0.45
C ILE A 106 -2.89 -8.04 0.14
N ILE A 107 -2.56 -6.91 -0.50
CA ILE A 107 -2.93 -5.58 0.01
C ILE A 107 -4.44 -5.35 -0.06
N ARG A 108 -5.09 -5.73 -1.17
CA ARG A 108 -6.53 -5.50 -1.34
C ARG A 108 -7.35 -6.18 -0.25
N THR A 109 -6.87 -7.32 0.26
CA THR A 109 -7.60 -8.15 1.23
C THR A 109 -7.00 -8.14 2.63
N HIS A 110 -5.91 -7.41 2.90
CA HIS A 110 -5.20 -7.54 4.18
C HIS A 110 -6.09 -7.33 5.40
N GLN A 111 -7.09 -6.45 5.34
CA GLN A 111 -8.02 -6.22 6.45
C GLN A 111 -8.93 -7.44 6.74
N ASP A 112 -9.22 -8.29 5.74
CA ASP A 112 -9.93 -9.56 5.96
C ASP A 112 -9.07 -10.56 6.76
N PHE A 113 -7.75 -10.50 6.61
CA PHE A 113 -6.79 -11.31 7.37
C PHE A 113 -6.59 -10.72 8.77
N GLN A 114 -6.33 -9.42 8.87
CA GLN A 114 -6.07 -8.72 10.14
C GLN A 114 -7.30 -8.81 11.08
N GLY A 115 -8.49 -8.89 10.48
CA GLY A 115 -9.76 -9.03 11.16
C GLY A 115 -9.84 -10.15 12.19
N GLU A 116 -9.10 -11.25 12.03
CA GLU A 116 -9.07 -12.35 13.01
C GLU A 116 -8.68 -11.86 14.41
N HIS A 117 -7.83 -10.84 14.49
CA HIS A 117 -7.28 -10.33 15.75
C HIS A 117 -8.26 -9.40 16.50
N TYR A 118 -9.23 -8.77 15.83
CA TYR A 118 -10.08 -7.74 16.47
C TYR A 118 -11.57 -7.74 16.10
N TYR A 119 -12.01 -8.44 15.06
CA TYR A 119 -13.42 -8.40 14.61
C TYR A 119 -14.44 -8.92 15.63
N GLN A 120 -14.04 -9.74 16.61
CA GLN A 120 -14.86 -10.06 17.80
C GLN A 120 -15.40 -8.83 18.52
N TYR A 121 -14.57 -7.80 18.67
CA TYR A 121 -14.96 -6.57 19.38
C TYR A 121 -15.93 -5.71 18.56
N MET A 122 -16.13 -6.04 17.28
CA MET A 122 -17.04 -5.36 16.35
C MET A 122 -18.26 -6.22 15.97
N GLY A 123 -18.40 -7.43 16.52
CA GLY A 123 -19.45 -8.37 16.14
C GLY A 123 -19.36 -8.86 14.69
N LYS A 124 -18.16 -8.85 14.11
CA LYS A 124 -17.90 -9.31 12.73
C LYS A 124 -17.26 -10.72 12.72
N PRO A 125 -17.41 -11.50 11.63
CA PRO A 125 -16.74 -12.78 11.48
C PRO A 125 -15.22 -12.62 11.46
N GLN A 126 -14.49 -13.50 12.15
CA GLN A 126 -13.02 -13.49 12.21
C GLN A 126 -12.37 -14.30 11.09
N ASP A 127 -13.14 -15.14 10.43
CA ASP A 127 -12.69 -16.15 9.48
C ASP A 127 -12.80 -15.67 8.02
N LEU A 128 -12.90 -14.36 7.79
CA LEU A 128 -13.05 -13.80 6.44
C LEU A 128 -11.86 -14.14 5.54
N ARG A 129 -10.65 -14.33 6.09
CA ARG A 129 -9.51 -14.83 5.32
C ARG A 129 -9.76 -16.19 4.65
N ASN A 130 -10.60 -17.05 5.23
CA ASN A 130 -10.83 -18.41 4.72
C ASN A 130 -11.48 -18.46 3.34
N GLN A 131 -12.10 -17.36 2.89
CA GLN A 131 -12.61 -17.26 1.52
C GLN A 131 -11.50 -17.30 0.46
N TYR A 132 -10.23 -17.08 0.86
CA TYR A 132 -9.06 -17.04 -0.02
C TYR A 132 -8.09 -18.21 0.19
N LYS A 133 -8.43 -19.20 1.03
CA LYS A 133 -7.50 -20.27 1.46
C LYS A 133 -6.85 -21.09 0.34
N ASP A 134 -7.52 -21.14 -0.82
CA ASP A 134 -7.10 -21.93 -1.98
C ASP A 134 -6.31 -21.06 -3.01
N GLU A 135 -6.08 -19.78 -2.72
CA GLU A 135 -5.34 -18.85 -3.56
C GLU A 135 -3.83 -18.99 -3.40
N SER A 136 -3.06 -18.80 -4.47
CA SER A 136 -1.58 -18.92 -4.48
C SER A 136 -0.89 -17.98 -3.49
N TRP A 137 -1.45 -16.78 -3.32
CA TRP A 137 -0.91 -15.72 -2.46
C TRP A 137 -1.33 -15.82 -1.00
N TYR A 138 -2.23 -16.75 -0.64
CA TYR A 138 -2.78 -16.87 0.71
C TYR A 138 -1.70 -16.99 1.79
N GLY A 139 -0.69 -17.85 1.56
CA GLY A 139 0.40 -18.06 2.51
C GLY A 139 1.19 -16.78 2.80
N LYS A 140 1.47 -15.98 1.78
CA LYS A 140 2.15 -14.69 1.93
C LYS A 140 1.26 -13.65 2.62
N ALA A 141 -0.06 -13.66 2.37
CA ALA A 141 -0.99 -12.79 3.10
C ALA A 141 -1.06 -13.15 4.59
N VAL A 142 -1.07 -14.44 4.94
CA VAL A 142 -0.99 -14.89 6.33
C VAL A 142 0.30 -14.41 7.00
N GLU A 143 1.46 -14.66 6.36
CA GLU A 143 2.76 -14.21 6.88
C GLU A 143 2.79 -12.69 7.09
N PHE A 144 2.43 -11.93 6.06
CA PHE A 144 2.35 -10.47 6.13
C PHE A 144 1.51 -9.98 7.30
N THR A 145 0.30 -10.52 7.43
CA THR A 145 -0.65 -10.04 8.41
C THR A 145 -0.30 -10.46 9.83
N ASP A 146 -0.01 -11.75 10.04
CA ASP A 146 0.11 -12.31 11.39
C ASP A 146 1.47 -12.01 12.02
N GLU A 147 2.54 -11.95 11.21
CA GLU A 147 3.90 -11.71 11.71
C GLU A 147 4.24 -10.22 11.80
N TRP A 148 3.69 -9.37 10.92
CA TRP A 148 4.10 -7.97 10.82
C TRP A 148 2.96 -6.98 11.05
N ASP A 149 1.92 -6.94 10.20
CA ASP A 149 0.87 -5.92 10.23
C ASP A 149 0.19 -5.83 11.62
N GLN A 150 -0.43 -6.92 12.08
CA GLN A 150 -1.15 -6.91 13.35
C GLN A 150 -0.25 -6.62 14.58
N ALA A 151 1.06 -6.88 14.47
CA ALA A 151 2.03 -6.70 15.55
C ALA A 151 2.64 -5.29 15.60
N ALA A 152 2.40 -4.45 14.59
CA ALA A 152 3.13 -3.21 14.36
C ALA A 152 2.50 -1.96 15.01
N PHE A 153 2.06 -2.06 16.27
CA PHE A 153 1.40 -0.96 17.01
C PHE A 153 2.16 -0.55 18.28
N ASP A 154 3.45 -0.86 18.37
CA ASP A 154 4.27 -0.56 19.56
C ASP A 154 4.99 0.80 19.39
N PRO A 155 4.62 1.84 20.16
CA PRO A 155 5.24 3.16 20.06
C PRO A 155 6.70 3.20 20.51
N SER A 156 7.19 2.16 21.19
CA SER A 156 8.58 2.03 21.62
C SER A 156 9.44 1.22 20.66
N TYR A 157 8.86 0.66 19.59
CA TYR A 157 9.62 -0.13 18.63
C TYR A 157 10.55 0.77 17.80
N GLU A 158 11.83 0.41 17.76
CA GLU A 158 12.84 1.08 16.94
C GLU A 158 12.65 0.73 15.46
N THR A 159 12.02 1.65 14.72
CA THR A 159 11.75 1.56 13.28
C THR A 159 12.92 2.09 12.44
N ASP A 160 13.04 1.58 11.22
CA ASP A 160 13.89 2.22 10.22
C ASP A 160 13.23 3.54 9.76
N SER A 161 14.02 4.55 9.39
CA SER A 161 13.48 5.85 8.96
C SER A 161 12.80 5.75 7.59
N LEU A 162 11.86 6.66 7.30
CA LEU A 162 11.18 6.73 6.00
C LEU A 162 12.18 6.90 4.85
N GLU A 163 13.21 7.73 5.03
CA GLU A 163 14.27 7.97 4.03
C GLU A 163 15.05 6.68 3.71
N SER A 164 15.17 5.75 4.66
CA SER A 164 15.83 4.47 4.41
C SER A 164 15.07 3.59 3.41
N PHE A 165 13.77 3.85 3.19
CA PHE A 165 12.93 3.16 2.21
C PHE A 165 12.87 3.88 0.87
N GLU A 166 13.37 5.13 0.77
CA GLU A 166 13.35 5.91 -0.47
C GLU A 166 13.96 5.17 -1.67
N PRO A 167 15.11 4.46 -1.56
CA PRO A 167 15.64 3.68 -2.69
C PRO A 167 14.71 2.58 -3.17
N LEU A 168 13.98 1.93 -2.26
CA LEU A 168 13.01 0.86 -2.56
C LEU A 168 11.78 1.45 -3.27
N ILE A 169 11.25 2.56 -2.77
CA ILE A 169 10.12 3.29 -3.37
C ILE A 169 10.50 3.75 -4.78
N ASN A 170 11.68 4.36 -4.96
CA ASN A 170 12.16 4.76 -6.28
C ASN A 170 12.30 3.57 -7.23
N LYS A 171 12.79 2.42 -6.75
CA LYS A 171 12.93 1.21 -7.56
C LYS A 171 11.59 0.72 -8.12
N PHE A 172 10.55 0.63 -7.31
CA PHE A 172 9.26 0.09 -7.76
C PHE A 172 8.41 1.11 -8.51
N PHE A 173 8.38 2.37 -8.06
CA PHE A 173 7.47 3.38 -8.62
C PHE A 173 8.08 4.21 -9.76
N ALA A 174 9.33 3.95 -10.17
CA ALA A 174 9.95 4.67 -11.28
C ALA A 174 9.26 4.42 -12.63
N THR A 175 8.71 3.24 -12.87
CA THR A 175 8.03 2.92 -14.16
C THR A 175 6.98 1.84 -13.95
N PRO A 176 5.72 2.05 -14.40
CA PRO A 176 4.68 1.03 -14.31
C PRO A 176 4.97 -0.16 -15.26
N HIS A 177 4.68 -1.37 -14.81
CA HIS A 177 4.73 -2.60 -15.62
C HIS A 177 3.58 -2.68 -16.63
N THR A 178 2.44 -2.07 -16.30
CA THR A 178 1.24 -1.99 -17.13
C THR A 178 0.83 -0.53 -17.30
N ILE A 179 0.74 -0.09 -18.56
CA ILE A 179 0.16 1.19 -18.99
C ILE A 179 -1.14 0.90 -19.74
#